data_AF-A0A933ZTU2-F1
#
_entry.id   AF-A0A933ZTU2-F1
#
_cell.length_a   1.000
_cell.length_b   1.000
_cell.length_c   1.000
_cell.angle_alpha   90.00
_cell.angle_beta   90.00
_cell.angle_gamma   90.00
#
_symmetry.space_group_name_H-M   'P 1'
#
loop_
_entity.id
_entity.type
_entity.pdbx_description
1 polymer ?
#
loop_
_entity_poly.entity_id
_entity_poly.type
_entity_poly.pdbx_seq_one_letter_code
_entity_poly.pdbx_strand_id
1 'polypeptide(L)'
;MTDTNLLSLAIRELADLINSAALEPSRDRRDWSKQREPIRAALEILEKRILEPLGSELKVASEEDREAMRHVVASLTGAVAAVLLLSGDRHSASSLLSRACAAAGDTDARLELEAATHDTDAFVRLSHARWLRRNGKARRAEKVLEQVIKATRDPKLREIATSLLQAPSPLQSAPSLATVNGCGISMYGKRDPWPDGSYVATTFLTLVFVPLFPLAAYRVLDQGGNSYLFLGRVPLWKPLRWFRRGVSLAVLAGIAALVVNAWLESPSRRAGLALQSARAAEQAGRSEEALAAYSQAVADFGFS
;
A
#
# COMPACT_ATOMS: atom_id res chain seq x y z
N MET A 1 5.92 -6.50 -41.62
CA MET A 1 6.05 -6.69 -40.15
C MET A 1 6.51 -8.12 -39.94
N THR A 2 7.60 -8.34 -39.20
CA THR A 2 8.08 -9.67 -38.81
C THR A 2 7.23 -10.25 -37.68
N ASP A 3 7.15 -11.57 -37.55
CA ASP A 3 6.33 -12.26 -36.53
C ASP A 3 6.66 -11.84 -35.08
N THR A 4 7.94 -11.55 -34.79
CA THR A 4 8.40 -11.01 -33.51
C THR A 4 7.78 -9.65 -33.15
N ASN A 5 7.44 -8.82 -34.15
CA ASN A 5 6.71 -7.55 -33.91
C ASN A 5 5.23 -7.79 -33.56
N LEU A 6 4.64 -8.89 -34.04
CA LEU A 6 3.24 -9.23 -33.72
C LEU A 6 3.11 -9.79 -32.31
N LEU A 7 4.05 -10.63 -31.87
CA LEU A 7 4.05 -11.18 -30.51
C LEU A 7 4.27 -10.07 -29.46
N SER A 8 5.24 -9.19 -29.68
CA SER A 8 5.48 -8.06 -28.76
C SER A 8 4.28 -7.10 -28.67
N LEU A 9 3.59 -6.85 -29.78
CA LEU A 9 2.35 -6.07 -29.80
C LEU A 9 1.23 -6.77 -29.01
N ALA A 10 1.05 -8.09 -29.18
CA ALA A 10 0.05 -8.87 -28.46
C ALA A 10 0.33 -8.91 -26.94
N ILE A 11 1.59 -9.06 -26.54
CA ILE A 11 2.04 -8.98 -25.15
C ILE A 11 1.66 -7.62 -24.54
N ARG A 12 1.93 -6.52 -25.25
CA ARG A 12 1.60 -5.17 -24.79
C ARG A 12 0.10 -4.97 -24.66
N GLU A 13 -0.66 -5.36 -25.67
CA GLU A 13 -2.12 -5.26 -25.68
C GLU A 13 -2.76 -6.03 -24.52
N LEU A 14 -2.30 -7.26 -24.27
CA LEU A 14 -2.76 -8.06 -23.13
C LEU A 14 -2.36 -7.42 -21.80
N ALA A 15 -1.14 -6.90 -21.68
CA ALA A 15 -0.68 -6.22 -20.48
C ALA A 15 -1.55 -5.00 -20.16
N ASP A 16 -1.90 -4.19 -21.16
CA ASP A 16 -2.78 -3.03 -21.02
C ASP A 16 -4.19 -3.47 -20.56
N LEU A 17 -4.73 -4.52 -21.17
CA LEU A 17 -6.05 -5.06 -20.82
C LEU A 17 -6.09 -5.63 -19.38
N ILE A 18 -5.09 -6.42 -18.97
CA ILE A 18 -4.99 -6.98 -17.61
C ILE A 18 -4.79 -5.87 -16.57
N ASN A 19 -4.11 -4.78 -16.92
CA ASN A 19 -3.90 -3.65 -16.01
C ASN A 19 -5.11 -2.71 -15.92
N SER A 20 -6.10 -2.85 -16.81
CA SER A 20 -7.33 -2.07 -16.77
C SER A 20 -8.16 -2.35 -15.52
N ALA A 21 -9.04 -1.40 -15.15
CA ALA A 21 -10.01 -1.60 -14.09
C ALA A 21 -11.04 -2.70 -14.41
N ALA A 22 -11.25 -3.02 -15.69
CA ALA A 22 -12.14 -4.10 -16.12
C ALA A 22 -11.65 -5.47 -15.63
N LEU A 23 -10.33 -5.67 -15.54
CA LEU A 23 -9.71 -6.93 -15.12
C LEU A 23 -8.98 -6.85 -13.77
N GLU A 24 -9.28 -5.88 -12.91
CA GLU A 24 -8.76 -5.86 -11.53
C GLU A 24 -9.13 -7.18 -10.81
N PRO A 25 -8.16 -8.02 -10.41
CA PRO A 25 -8.43 -9.30 -9.77
C PRO A 25 -8.70 -9.12 -8.28
N SER A 26 -9.75 -8.38 -7.95
CA SER A 26 -10.19 -8.13 -6.57
C SER A 26 -11.24 -9.16 -6.14
N ARG A 27 -11.10 -9.68 -4.91
CA ARG A 27 -12.09 -10.59 -4.31
C ARG A 27 -13.39 -9.92 -3.90
N ASP A 28 -13.32 -8.63 -3.60
CA ASP A 28 -14.48 -7.85 -3.19
C ASP A 28 -15.36 -7.47 -4.40
N ARG A 29 -14.88 -7.78 -5.61
CA ARG A 29 -15.56 -7.50 -6.86
C ARG A 29 -16.76 -8.42 -7.06
N ARG A 30 -17.90 -7.83 -7.46
CA ARG A 30 -19.17 -8.55 -7.68
C ARG A 30 -19.71 -8.45 -9.10
N ASP A 31 -19.11 -7.64 -9.95
CA ASP A 31 -19.60 -7.34 -11.31
C ASP A 31 -18.95 -8.21 -12.41
N TRP A 32 -18.42 -9.40 -12.08
CA TRP A 32 -17.77 -10.30 -13.04
C TRP A 32 -18.65 -10.67 -14.25
N SER A 33 -19.98 -10.69 -14.07
CA SER A 33 -20.93 -10.91 -15.17
C SER A 33 -20.86 -9.83 -16.26
N LYS A 34 -20.49 -8.59 -15.90
CA LYS A 34 -20.30 -7.47 -16.84
C LYS A 34 -18.94 -7.49 -17.53
N GLN A 35 -17.98 -8.25 -17.01
CA GLN A 35 -16.60 -8.31 -17.50
C GLN A 35 -16.34 -9.48 -18.47
N ARG A 36 -17.40 -10.13 -18.99
CA ARG A 36 -17.30 -11.29 -19.89
C ARG A 36 -16.52 -10.98 -21.17
N GLU A 37 -16.79 -9.84 -21.81
CA GLU A 37 -16.09 -9.45 -23.04
C GLU A 37 -14.61 -9.14 -22.81
N PRO A 38 -14.22 -8.32 -21.80
CA PRO A 38 -12.80 -8.16 -21.44
C PRO A 38 -12.08 -9.48 -21.12
N ILE A 39 -12.73 -10.42 -20.41
CA ILE A 39 -12.14 -11.73 -20.11
C ILE A 39 -11.94 -12.55 -21.38
N ARG A 40 -12.94 -12.59 -22.27
CA ARG A 40 -12.85 -13.29 -23.56
C ARG A 40 -11.73 -12.70 -24.42
N ALA A 41 -11.64 -11.37 -24.52
CA ALA A 41 -10.59 -10.70 -25.28
C ALA A 41 -9.19 -11.03 -24.71
N ALA A 42 -9.04 -11.04 -23.38
CA ALA A 42 -7.77 -11.40 -22.74
C ALA A 42 -7.37 -12.86 -23.03
N LEU A 43 -8.34 -13.79 -22.99
CA LEU A 43 -8.12 -15.19 -23.36
C LEU A 43 -7.74 -15.33 -24.83
N GLU A 44 -8.44 -14.66 -25.73
CA GLU A 44 -8.18 -14.73 -27.17
C GLU A 44 -6.77 -14.23 -27.51
N ILE A 45 -6.38 -13.07 -26.98
CA ILE A 45 -5.02 -12.53 -27.17
C ILE A 45 -3.99 -13.49 -26.61
N LEU A 46 -4.19 -13.98 -25.38
CA LEU A 46 -3.25 -14.87 -24.73
C LEU A 46 -3.10 -16.19 -25.50
N GLU A 47 -4.18 -16.84 -25.87
CA GLU A 47 -4.13 -18.16 -26.48
C GLU A 47 -3.68 -18.09 -27.93
N LYS A 48 -4.34 -17.24 -28.74
CA LYS A 48 -4.15 -17.20 -30.20
C LYS A 48 -2.93 -16.42 -30.63
N ARG A 49 -2.59 -15.35 -29.90
CA ARG A 49 -1.55 -14.39 -30.33
C ARG A 49 -0.29 -14.45 -29.50
N ILE A 50 -0.31 -15.12 -28.34
CA ILE A 50 0.87 -15.30 -27.50
C ILE A 50 1.27 -16.77 -27.42
N LEU A 51 0.42 -17.65 -26.87
CA LEU A 51 0.79 -19.03 -26.59
C LEU A 51 0.97 -19.88 -27.84
N GLU A 52 0.11 -19.75 -28.85
CA GLU A 52 0.24 -20.47 -30.13
C GLU A 52 1.57 -20.17 -30.86
N PRO A 53 1.97 -18.90 -31.10
CA PRO A 53 3.24 -18.60 -31.78
C PRO A 53 4.48 -18.71 -30.88
N LEU A 54 4.33 -18.79 -29.54
CA LEU A 54 5.47 -18.80 -28.61
C LEU A 54 6.48 -19.90 -28.93
N GLY A 55 6.01 -21.10 -29.29
CA GLY A 55 6.88 -22.25 -29.53
C GLY A 55 7.83 -22.05 -30.72
N SER A 56 7.40 -21.37 -31.79
CA SER A 56 8.26 -21.03 -32.93
C SER A 56 9.21 -19.88 -32.60
N GLU A 57 8.74 -18.86 -31.90
CA GLU A 57 9.56 -17.70 -31.50
C GLU A 57 10.69 -18.11 -30.54
N LEU A 58 10.40 -19.00 -29.58
CA LEU A 58 11.43 -19.52 -28.67
C LEU A 58 12.53 -20.32 -29.39
N LYS A 59 12.27 -20.91 -30.55
CA LYS A 59 13.30 -21.68 -31.29
C LYS A 59 14.33 -20.77 -31.97
N VAL A 60 13.94 -19.56 -32.35
CA VAL A 60 14.78 -18.61 -33.08
C VAL A 60 15.39 -17.53 -32.17
N ALA A 61 14.87 -17.36 -30.96
CA ALA A 61 15.37 -16.42 -29.97
C ALA A 61 16.71 -16.85 -29.35
N SER A 62 17.48 -15.86 -28.86
CA SER A 62 18.66 -16.09 -28.03
C SER A 62 18.28 -16.73 -26.68
N GLU A 63 19.23 -17.33 -25.94
CA GLU A 63 18.91 -17.92 -24.62
C GLU A 63 18.36 -16.86 -23.64
N GLU A 64 18.95 -15.67 -23.62
CA GLU A 64 18.52 -14.55 -22.76
C GLU A 64 17.10 -14.09 -23.12
N ASP A 65 16.82 -13.91 -24.42
CA ASP A 65 15.48 -13.53 -24.89
C ASP A 65 14.44 -14.62 -24.62
N ARG A 66 14.82 -15.90 -24.74
CA ARG A 66 13.94 -17.04 -24.43
C ARG A 66 13.53 -17.02 -22.97
N GLU A 67 14.48 -16.85 -22.05
CA GLU A 67 14.20 -16.82 -20.62
C GLU A 67 13.30 -15.63 -20.26
N ALA A 68 13.64 -14.43 -20.77
CA ALA A 68 12.83 -13.24 -20.58
C ALA A 68 11.39 -13.43 -21.11
N MET A 69 11.24 -14.02 -22.31
CA MET A 69 9.94 -14.25 -22.92
C MET A 69 9.12 -15.28 -22.14
N ARG A 70 9.73 -16.39 -21.70
CA ARG A 70 9.05 -17.38 -20.83
C ARG A 70 8.56 -16.75 -19.53
N HIS A 71 9.38 -15.93 -18.89
CA HIS A 71 9.01 -15.24 -17.66
C HIS A 71 7.83 -14.26 -17.88
N VAL A 72 7.88 -13.46 -18.96
CA VAL A 72 6.80 -12.52 -19.30
C VAL A 72 5.49 -13.25 -19.59
N VAL A 73 5.54 -14.31 -20.41
CA VAL A 73 4.35 -15.11 -20.73
C VAL A 73 3.77 -15.74 -19.47
N ALA A 74 4.60 -16.40 -18.65
CA ALA A 74 4.16 -17.00 -17.39
C ALA A 74 3.45 -15.98 -16.47
N SER A 75 4.00 -14.77 -16.36
CA SER A 75 3.40 -13.67 -15.58
C SER A 75 2.04 -13.21 -16.13
N LEU A 76 1.91 -13.06 -17.44
CA LEU A 76 0.64 -12.68 -18.08
C LEU A 76 -0.40 -13.79 -17.94
N THR A 77 0.00 -15.04 -18.20
CA THR A 77 -0.87 -16.20 -18.06
C THR A 77 -1.35 -16.35 -16.61
N GLY A 78 -0.46 -16.19 -15.62
CA GLY A 78 -0.83 -16.20 -14.21
C GLY A 78 -1.84 -15.11 -13.84
N ALA A 79 -1.70 -13.91 -14.42
CA ALA A 79 -2.65 -12.83 -14.18
C ALA A 79 -4.04 -13.11 -14.80
N VAL A 80 -4.10 -13.67 -16.01
CA VAL A 80 -5.38 -14.11 -16.61
C VAL A 80 -6.00 -15.25 -15.81
N ALA A 81 -5.21 -16.23 -15.36
CA ALA A 81 -5.69 -17.32 -14.52
C ALA A 81 -6.31 -16.80 -13.21
N ALA A 82 -5.69 -15.80 -12.56
CA ALA A 82 -6.24 -15.19 -11.34
C ALA A 82 -7.61 -14.53 -11.58
N VAL A 83 -7.79 -13.87 -12.73
CA VAL A 83 -9.08 -13.31 -13.14
C VAL A 83 -10.12 -14.41 -13.36
N LEU A 84 -9.76 -15.50 -14.03
CA LEU A 84 -10.66 -16.64 -14.26
C LEU A 84 -11.08 -17.34 -12.95
N LEU A 85 -10.14 -17.50 -12.01
CA LEU A 85 -10.43 -18.04 -10.68
C LEU A 85 -11.48 -17.18 -9.94
N LEU A 86 -11.41 -15.86 -10.10
CA LEU A 86 -12.35 -14.92 -9.48
C LEU A 86 -13.69 -14.81 -10.21
N SER A 87 -13.69 -14.93 -11.53
CA SER A 87 -14.92 -14.93 -12.33
C SER A 87 -15.73 -16.23 -12.18
N GLY A 88 -15.11 -17.27 -11.60
CA GLY A 88 -15.72 -18.57 -11.33
C GLY A 88 -15.35 -19.67 -12.34
N ASP A 89 -14.60 -19.34 -13.39
CA ASP A 89 -14.15 -20.31 -14.40
C ASP A 89 -12.87 -21.03 -13.97
N ARG A 90 -13.03 -21.92 -12.98
CA ARG A 90 -11.91 -22.70 -12.41
C ARG A 90 -11.30 -23.70 -13.40
N HIS A 91 -12.10 -24.21 -14.35
CA HIS A 91 -11.62 -25.19 -15.31
C HIS A 91 -10.66 -24.55 -16.31
N SER A 92 -11.05 -23.44 -16.92
CA SER A 92 -10.18 -22.69 -17.82
C SER A 92 -8.95 -22.18 -17.07
N ALA A 93 -9.09 -21.69 -15.85
CA ALA A 93 -7.96 -21.26 -15.02
C ALA A 93 -6.94 -22.38 -14.78
N SER A 94 -7.41 -23.59 -14.40
CA SER A 94 -6.52 -24.73 -14.15
C SER A 94 -5.79 -25.17 -15.42
N SER A 95 -6.51 -25.25 -16.55
CA SER A 95 -5.91 -25.59 -17.85
C SER A 95 -4.83 -24.58 -18.25
N LEU A 96 -5.13 -23.29 -18.04
CA LEU A 96 -4.21 -22.19 -18.34
C LEU A 96 -2.94 -22.26 -17.48
N LEU A 97 -3.08 -22.49 -16.16
CA LEU A 97 -1.94 -22.64 -15.24
C LEU A 97 -1.06 -23.84 -15.63
N SER A 98 -1.66 -25.00 -15.96
CA SER A 98 -0.89 -26.17 -16.39
C SER A 98 -0.10 -25.90 -17.68
N ARG A 99 -0.70 -25.22 -18.66
CA ARG A 99 -0.01 -24.79 -19.89
C ARG A 99 1.10 -23.79 -19.61
N ALA A 100 0.87 -22.85 -18.68
CA ALA A 100 1.85 -21.88 -18.25
C ALA A 100 3.09 -22.55 -17.62
N CYS A 101 2.88 -23.53 -16.73
CA CYS A 101 3.98 -24.29 -16.12
C CYS A 101 4.83 -24.99 -17.20
N ALA A 102 4.19 -25.59 -18.21
CA ALA A 102 4.90 -26.23 -19.31
C ALA A 102 5.70 -25.22 -20.15
N ALA A 103 5.14 -24.03 -20.40
CA ALA A 103 5.80 -22.98 -21.18
C ALA A 103 6.93 -22.27 -20.42
N ALA A 104 6.84 -22.17 -19.09
CA ALA A 104 7.80 -21.47 -18.24
C ALA A 104 9.17 -22.17 -18.18
N GLY A 105 9.27 -23.46 -18.50
CA GLY A 105 10.50 -24.25 -18.34
C GLY A 105 10.96 -24.32 -16.88
N ASP A 106 12.27 -24.40 -16.64
CA ASP A 106 12.85 -24.53 -15.28
C ASP A 106 13.12 -23.16 -14.62
N THR A 107 12.29 -22.17 -14.93
CA THR A 107 12.42 -20.81 -14.38
C THR A 107 11.71 -20.67 -13.04
N ASP A 108 12.08 -19.64 -12.26
CA ASP A 108 11.36 -19.25 -11.04
C ASP A 108 9.86 -19.03 -11.26
N ALA A 109 9.47 -18.63 -12.48
CA ALA A 109 8.09 -18.43 -12.87
C ALA A 109 7.28 -19.74 -12.86
N ARG A 110 7.91 -20.88 -13.18
CA ARG A 110 7.26 -22.19 -13.07
C ARG A 110 6.93 -22.53 -11.62
N LEU A 111 7.89 -22.34 -10.70
CA LEU A 111 7.69 -22.61 -9.28
C LEU A 111 6.54 -21.78 -8.70
N GLU A 112 6.41 -20.53 -9.13
CA GLU A 112 5.28 -19.70 -8.75
C GLU A 112 3.95 -20.26 -9.28
N LEU A 113 3.89 -20.66 -10.55
CA LEU A 113 2.68 -21.20 -11.17
C LEU A 113 2.28 -22.56 -10.56
N GLU A 114 3.24 -23.40 -10.20
CA GLU A 114 2.99 -24.64 -9.46
C GLU A 114 2.41 -24.32 -8.07
N ALA A 115 3.02 -23.38 -7.35
CA ALA A 115 2.50 -22.90 -6.06
C ALA A 115 1.08 -22.31 -6.18
N ALA A 116 0.76 -21.68 -7.31
CA ALA A 116 -0.59 -21.18 -7.60
C ALA A 116 -1.65 -22.29 -7.65
N THR A 117 -1.27 -23.50 -8.08
CA THR A 117 -2.18 -24.66 -8.09
C THR A 117 -2.44 -25.19 -6.69
N HIS A 118 -1.47 -25.10 -5.77
CA HIS A 118 -1.59 -25.55 -4.39
C HIS A 118 -2.39 -24.56 -3.52
N ASP A 119 -2.17 -23.26 -3.67
CA ASP A 119 -2.82 -22.21 -2.88
C ASP A 119 -3.38 -21.10 -3.78
N THR A 120 -4.46 -21.46 -4.48
CA THR A 120 -5.16 -20.55 -5.41
C THR A 120 -5.61 -19.24 -4.73
N ASP A 121 -5.95 -19.30 -3.44
CA ASP A 121 -6.43 -18.14 -2.68
C ASP A 121 -5.31 -17.11 -2.47
N ALA A 122 -4.15 -17.60 -1.99
CA ALA A 122 -2.95 -16.78 -1.82
C ALA A 122 -2.46 -16.23 -3.17
N PHE A 123 -2.50 -17.05 -4.23
CA PHE A 123 -2.10 -16.65 -5.57
C PHE A 123 -2.97 -15.52 -6.14
N VAL A 124 -4.30 -15.61 -6.00
CA VAL A 124 -5.21 -14.55 -6.44
C VAL A 124 -4.91 -13.24 -5.70
N ARG A 125 -4.68 -13.29 -4.38
CA ARG A 125 -4.30 -12.11 -3.60
C ARG A 125 -2.94 -11.55 -4.03
N LEU A 126 -1.96 -12.41 -4.32
CA LEU A 126 -0.66 -12.01 -4.83
C LEU A 126 -0.80 -11.28 -6.19
N SER A 127 -1.61 -11.82 -7.09
CA SER A 127 -1.96 -11.20 -8.38
C SER A 127 -2.67 -9.86 -8.20
N HIS A 128 -3.58 -9.73 -7.23
CA HIS A 128 -4.20 -8.45 -6.86
C HIS A 128 -3.18 -7.43 -6.36
N ALA A 129 -2.26 -7.83 -5.49
CA ALA A 129 -1.20 -6.96 -5.01
C ALA A 129 -0.32 -6.43 -6.15
N ARG A 130 0.05 -7.28 -7.12
CA ARG A 130 0.80 -6.86 -8.31
C ARG A 130 0.01 -5.86 -9.16
N TRP A 131 -1.27 -6.14 -9.40
CA TRP A 131 -2.15 -5.22 -10.13
C TRP A 131 -2.22 -3.85 -9.43
N LEU A 132 -2.39 -3.84 -8.10
CA LEU A 132 -2.42 -2.62 -7.28
C LEU A 132 -1.09 -1.84 -7.39
N ARG A 133 0.07 -2.51 -7.38
CA ARG A 133 1.37 -1.85 -7.55
C ARG A 133 1.51 -1.19 -8.92
N ARG A 134 1.16 -1.91 -9.99
CA ARG A 134 1.21 -1.38 -11.37
C ARG A 134 0.30 -0.16 -11.54
N ASN A 135 -0.82 -0.12 -10.81
CA ASN A 135 -1.76 0.99 -10.78
C ASN A 135 -1.45 2.08 -9.72
N GLY A 136 -0.23 2.11 -9.17
CA GLY A 136 0.20 3.15 -8.21
C GLY A 136 -0.45 3.06 -6.81
N LYS A 137 -1.25 2.03 -6.53
CA LYS A 137 -1.96 1.82 -5.25
C LYS A 137 -1.06 1.09 -4.22
N ALA A 138 0.18 1.55 -4.06
CA ALA A 138 1.23 0.86 -3.26
C ALA A 138 0.80 0.51 -1.83
N ARG A 139 0.15 1.44 -1.10
CA ARG A 139 -0.33 1.19 0.28
C ARG A 139 -1.36 0.06 0.37
N ARG A 140 -2.23 -0.08 -0.64
CA ARG A 140 -3.20 -1.19 -0.69
C ARG A 140 -2.50 -2.48 -1.03
N ALA A 141 -1.57 -2.46 -1.99
CA ALA A 141 -0.76 -3.62 -2.34
C ALA A 141 0.01 -4.18 -1.13
N GLU A 142 0.66 -3.31 -0.34
CA GLU A 142 1.37 -3.72 0.89
C GLU A 142 0.45 -4.47 1.86
N LYS A 143 -0.75 -3.96 2.11
CA LYS A 143 -1.72 -4.65 2.98
C LYS A 143 -2.12 -6.02 2.43
N VAL A 144 -2.32 -6.13 1.13
CA VAL A 144 -2.67 -7.40 0.48
C VAL A 144 -1.51 -8.39 0.57
N LEU A 145 -0.27 -7.96 0.35
CA LEU A 145 0.91 -8.81 0.52
C LEU A 145 1.10 -9.28 1.97
N GLU A 146 0.88 -8.40 2.95
CA GLU A 146 0.89 -8.79 4.36
C GLU A 146 -0.17 -9.88 4.68
N GLN A 147 -1.33 -9.82 4.02
CA GLN A 147 -2.35 -10.87 4.13
C GLN A 147 -1.90 -12.17 3.47
N VAL A 148 -1.27 -12.11 2.28
CA VAL A 148 -0.71 -13.29 1.61
C VAL A 148 0.30 -13.99 2.52
N ILE A 149 1.27 -13.25 3.08
CA ILE A 149 2.31 -13.82 3.94
C ILE A 149 1.73 -14.53 5.17
N LYS A 150 0.68 -13.94 5.76
CA LYS A 150 0.01 -14.49 6.94
C LYS A 150 -0.86 -15.72 6.64
N ALA A 151 -1.51 -15.74 5.48
CA ALA A 151 -2.54 -16.73 5.16
C ALA A 151 -2.03 -17.90 4.31
N THR A 152 -1.06 -17.66 3.42
CA THR A 152 -0.55 -18.68 2.51
C THR A 152 0.04 -19.86 3.27
N ARG A 153 -0.21 -21.08 2.79
CA ARG A 153 0.49 -22.28 3.28
C ARG A 153 1.73 -22.59 2.43
N ASP A 154 1.71 -22.17 1.17
CA ASP A 154 2.79 -22.42 0.23
C ASP A 154 4.02 -21.52 0.54
N PRO A 155 5.23 -22.11 0.70
CA PRO A 155 6.44 -21.36 1.02
C PRO A 155 6.90 -20.45 -0.12
N LYS A 156 6.73 -20.84 -1.38
CA LYS A 156 7.18 -20.04 -2.54
C LYS A 156 6.32 -18.79 -2.69
N LEU A 157 5.00 -18.89 -2.52
CA LEU A 157 4.14 -17.69 -2.51
C LEU A 157 4.46 -16.75 -1.34
N ARG A 158 4.84 -17.30 -0.17
CA ARG A 158 5.28 -16.50 0.98
C ARG A 158 6.58 -15.76 0.69
N GLU A 159 7.55 -16.45 0.10
CA GLU A 159 8.83 -15.89 -0.33
C GLU A 159 8.61 -14.74 -1.33
N ILE A 160 7.83 -14.98 -2.39
CA ILE A 160 7.53 -13.97 -3.41
C ILE A 160 6.82 -12.76 -2.80
N ALA A 161 5.81 -12.98 -1.96
CA ALA A 161 5.10 -11.89 -1.30
C ALA A 161 6.02 -11.07 -0.38
N THR A 162 6.96 -11.74 0.31
CA THR A 162 7.97 -11.09 1.16
C THR A 162 8.94 -10.27 0.33
N SER A 163 9.45 -10.83 -0.77
CA SER A 163 10.32 -10.13 -1.73
C SER A 163 9.62 -8.89 -2.30
N LEU A 164 8.36 -9.03 -2.74
CA LEU A 164 7.58 -7.91 -3.24
C LEU A 164 7.36 -6.81 -2.20
N LEU A 165 7.20 -7.13 -0.92
CA LEU A 165 7.11 -6.12 0.14
C LEU A 165 8.41 -5.34 0.34
N GLN A 166 9.56 -5.98 0.11
CA GLN A 166 10.86 -5.35 0.28
C GLN A 166 11.29 -4.58 -0.97
N ALA A 167 10.79 -4.98 -2.14
CA ALA A 167 11.09 -4.36 -3.41
C ALA A 167 10.69 -2.86 -3.42
N PRO A 168 11.56 -1.97 -3.92
CA PRO A 168 11.22 -0.56 -4.11
C PRO A 168 9.93 -0.41 -4.93
N SER A 169 9.08 0.53 -4.54
CA SER A 169 7.94 0.95 -5.33
C SER A 169 8.35 2.10 -6.26
N PRO A 170 7.92 2.07 -7.54
CA PRO A 170 8.19 3.16 -8.48
C PRO A 170 7.62 4.48 -7.95
N LEU A 171 8.31 5.57 -8.24
CA LEU A 171 7.91 6.91 -7.85
C LEU A 171 7.04 7.52 -8.93
N GLN A 172 5.89 8.09 -8.53
CA GLN A 172 5.08 8.92 -9.43
C GLN A 172 5.71 10.30 -9.63
N SER A 173 6.37 10.81 -8.59
CA SER A 173 7.13 12.05 -8.60
C SER A 173 8.19 12.00 -7.49
N ALA A 174 9.26 12.77 -7.64
CA ALA A 174 10.19 13.01 -6.55
C ALA A 174 9.46 13.73 -5.39
N PRO A 175 9.72 13.38 -4.13
CA PRO A 175 9.18 14.13 -3.01
C PRO A 175 9.81 15.52 -2.96
N SER A 176 9.03 16.54 -2.63
CA SER A 176 9.55 17.89 -2.40
C SER A 176 10.41 17.90 -1.12
N LEU A 177 11.68 18.28 -1.26
CA LEU A 177 12.54 18.63 -0.14
C LEU A 177 12.64 20.15 -0.09
N ALA A 178 12.19 20.75 1.01
CA ALA A 178 12.25 22.19 1.20
C ALA A 178 12.30 22.47 2.69
N THR A 179 13.26 23.30 3.10
CA THR A 179 13.35 23.81 4.46
C THR A 179 13.62 25.29 4.46
N VAL A 180 12.92 26.02 5.32
CA VAL A 180 13.19 27.43 5.64
C VAL A 180 13.66 27.47 7.09
N ASN A 181 14.90 27.92 7.34
CA ASN A 181 15.51 27.96 8.67
C ASN A 181 15.42 26.63 9.44
N GLY A 182 15.62 25.51 8.75
CA GLY A 182 15.56 24.17 9.34
C GLY A 182 14.15 23.64 9.61
N CYS A 183 13.10 24.38 9.22
CA CYS A 183 11.70 23.96 9.29
C CYS A 183 11.21 23.51 7.91
N GLY A 184 10.69 22.29 7.80
CA GLY A 184 10.16 21.76 6.54
C GLY A 184 10.40 20.27 6.38
N ILE A 185 10.69 19.82 5.16
CA ILE A 185 10.94 18.41 4.84
C ILE A 185 12.40 18.23 4.44
N SER A 186 13.13 17.41 5.22
CA SER A 186 14.52 17.06 4.97
C SER A 186 14.76 15.56 4.98
N MET A 187 15.82 15.13 4.31
CA MET A 187 16.28 13.74 4.28
C MET A 187 17.30 13.48 5.40
N TYR A 188 17.15 12.35 6.08
CA TYR A 188 18.04 11.92 7.16
C TYR A 188 18.35 10.42 7.08
N GLY A 189 19.56 10.11 7.56
CA GLY A 189 20.06 8.75 7.72
C GLY A 189 20.56 8.13 6.42
N LYS A 190 21.44 7.14 6.56
CA LYS A 190 21.98 6.33 5.47
C LYS A 190 21.97 4.87 5.92
N ARG A 191 21.24 4.02 5.21
CA ARG A 191 21.21 2.57 5.47
C ARG A 191 21.18 1.79 4.16
N ASP A 192 21.50 0.50 4.22
CA ASP A 192 21.38 -0.41 3.08
C ASP A 192 22.15 0.10 1.82
N PRO A 193 23.46 0.43 1.96
CA PRO A 193 24.27 0.90 0.85
C PRO A 193 24.40 -0.20 -0.20
N TRP A 194 24.37 0.19 -1.47
CA TRP A 194 24.51 -0.70 -2.61
C TRP A 194 25.75 -0.36 -3.43
N PRO A 195 26.35 -1.31 -4.19
CA PRO A 195 27.58 -1.06 -4.96
C PRO A 195 27.51 0.09 -5.97
N ASP A 196 26.31 0.47 -6.42
CA ASP A 196 26.08 1.62 -7.30
C ASP A 196 26.16 2.98 -6.56
N GLY A 197 26.44 2.97 -5.25
CA GLY A 197 26.48 4.14 -4.39
C GLY A 197 25.12 4.56 -3.84
N SER A 198 24.02 3.92 -4.26
CA SER A 198 22.70 4.23 -3.76
C SER A 198 22.50 3.73 -2.34
N TYR A 199 21.69 4.45 -1.56
CA TYR A 199 21.37 4.07 -0.19
C TYR A 199 19.95 4.46 0.16
N VAL A 200 19.42 3.86 1.23
CA VAL A 200 18.12 4.23 1.75
C VAL A 200 18.25 5.35 2.78
N ALA A 201 17.46 6.40 2.58
CA ALA A 201 17.32 7.54 3.48
C ALA A 201 15.84 7.85 3.76
N THR A 202 15.56 8.52 4.87
CA THR A 202 14.20 8.80 5.33
C THR A 202 13.91 10.29 5.29
N THR A 203 12.79 10.67 4.68
CA THR A 203 12.23 12.02 4.78
C THR A 203 11.58 12.23 6.14
N PHE A 204 11.86 13.36 6.78
CA PHE A 204 11.25 13.79 8.03
C PHE A 204 10.59 15.15 7.87
N LEU A 205 9.51 15.38 8.59
CA LEU A 205 9.11 16.72 8.99
C LEU A 205 10.09 17.18 10.07
N THR A 206 10.79 18.25 9.77
CA THR A 206 11.86 18.82 10.57
C THR A 206 11.41 20.16 11.14
N LEU A 207 11.73 20.41 12.41
CA LEU A 207 11.56 21.70 13.06
C LEU A 207 12.91 22.13 13.62
N VAL A 208 13.41 23.29 13.20
CA VAL A 208 14.72 23.84 13.63
C VAL A 208 15.82 22.76 13.55
N PHE A 209 15.94 22.12 12.38
CA PHE A 209 16.94 21.07 12.08
C PHE A 209 16.78 19.74 12.86
N VAL A 210 15.76 19.61 13.72
CA VAL A 210 15.46 18.38 14.45
C VAL A 210 14.42 17.54 13.69
N PRO A 211 14.73 16.28 13.32
CA PRO A 211 13.78 15.40 12.63
C PRO A 211 12.70 14.89 13.59
N LEU A 212 11.51 15.50 13.55
CA LEU A 212 10.44 15.19 14.50
C LEU A 212 9.54 14.04 14.04
N PHE A 213 9.20 13.99 12.75
CA PHE A 213 8.20 13.04 12.27
C PHE A 213 8.60 12.37 10.95
N PRO A 214 8.89 11.05 10.94
CA PRO A 214 9.28 10.34 9.73
C PRO A 214 8.10 10.23 8.76
N LEU A 215 8.28 10.63 7.50
CA LEU A 215 7.24 10.62 6.47
C LEU A 215 7.32 9.36 5.61
N ALA A 216 8.45 9.13 4.96
CA ALA A 216 8.69 8.03 4.04
C ALA A 216 10.19 7.73 3.85
N ALA A 217 10.53 6.51 3.46
CA ALA A 217 11.90 6.13 3.10
C ALA A 217 12.03 5.94 1.59
N TYR A 218 13.19 6.30 1.06
CA TYR A 218 13.52 6.24 -0.35
C TYR A 218 14.92 5.69 -0.55
N ARG A 219 15.12 4.91 -1.61
CA ARG A 219 16.46 4.63 -2.13
C ARG A 219 16.87 5.80 -3.04
N VAL A 220 18.02 6.38 -2.76
CA VAL A 220 18.50 7.60 -3.41
C VAL A 220 19.98 7.49 -3.78
N LEU A 221 20.37 8.25 -4.79
CA LEU A 221 21.75 8.62 -5.06
C LEU A 221 21.96 10.08 -4.64
N ASP A 222 23.01 10.32 -3.87
CA ASP A 222 23.37 11.66 -3.40
C ASP A 222 24.08 12.43 -4.52
N GLN A 223 23.57 13.60 -4.86
CA GLN A 223 24.15 14.48 -5.88
C GLN A 223 24.93 15.66 -5.27
N GLY A 224 25.06 15.70 -3.94
CA GLY A 224 25.64 16.83 -3.23
C GLY A 224 24.67 18.01 -3.08
N GLY A 225 25.00 18.96 -2.20
CA GLY A 225 24.22 20.18 -2.03
C GLY A 225 22.76 19.96 -1.58
N ASN A 226 22.47 18.89 -0.85
CA ASN A 226 21.11 18.47 -0.45
C ASN A 226 20.20 18.11 -1.65
N SER A 227 20.79 17.76 -2.80
CA SER A 227 20.10 17.23 -3.98
C SER A 227 20.22 15.71 -4.02
N TYR A 228 19.12 15.05 -4.40
CA TYR A 228 19.04 13.59 -4.44
C TYR A 228 18.34 13.11 -5.71
N LEU A 229 18.90 12.09 -6.35
CA LEU A 229 18.19 11.32 -7.37
C LEU A 229 17.41 10.20 -6.67
N PHE A 230 16.09 10.28 -6.71
CA PHE A 230 15.21 9.30 -6.08
C PHE A 230 14.98 8.11 -7.02
N LEU A 231 15.41 6.92 -6.61
CA LEU A 231 15.29 5.70 -7.40
C LEU A 231 13.99 4.94 -7.11
N GLY A 232 13.51 5.00 -5.88
CA GLY A 232 12.30 4.28 -5.49
C GLY A 232 11.91 4.53 -4.05
N ARG A 233 10.62 4.39 -3.75
CA ARG A 233 10.13 4.40 -2.37
C ARG A 233 10.33 3.03 -1.76
N VAL A 234 10.85 2.96 -0.54
CA VAL A 234 11.02 1.70 0.20
C VAL A 234 10.21 1.72 1.49
N PRO A 235 9.87 0.55 2.05
CA PRO A 235 9.20 0.49 3.34
C PRO A 235 10.00 1.20 4.42
N LEU A 236 9.29 1.92 5.28
CA LEU A 236 9.87 2.49 6.49
C LEU A 236 10.33 1.37 7.42
N TRP A 237 11.48 1.58 8.05
CA TRP A 237 12.01 0.66 9.05
C TRP A 237 11.01 0.47 10.20
N LYS A 238 10.88 -0.76 10.71
CA LYS A 238 9.83 -1.13 11.69
C LYS A 238 9.82 -0.21 12.94
N PRO A 239 10.97 0.10 13.58
CA PRO A 239 11.00 1.02 14.72
C PRO A 239 10.48 2.42 14.37
N LEU A 240 10.85 2.92 13.18
CA LEU A 240 10.40 4.23 12.70
C LEU A 240 8.89 4.28 12.45
N ARG A 241 8.27 3.17 12.04
CA ARG A 241 6.80 3.07 11.95
C ARG A 241 6.13 3.15 13.32
N TRP A 242 6.72 2.56 14.36
CA TRP A 242 6.24 2.66 15.74
C TRP A 242 6.45 4.04 16.33
N PHE A 243 7.63 4.64 16.14
CA PHE A 243 7.92 6.01 16.54
C PHE A 243 6.90 6.98 15.93
N ARG A 244 6.63 6.86 14.62
CA ARG A 244 5.60 7.66 13.93
C ARG A 244 4.24 7.57 14.60
N ARG A 245 3.79 6.35 14.96
CA ARG A 245 2.51 6.13 15.65
C ARG A 245 2.52 6.75 17.05
N GLY A 246 3.62 6.59 17.78
CA GLY A 246 3.80 7.17 19.11
C GLY A 246 3.70 8.69 19.08
N VAL A 247 4.41 9.35 18.17
CA VAL A 247 4.34 10.82 18.00
C VAL A 247 2.91 11.26 17.62
N SER A 248 2.25 10.57 16.69
CA SER A 248 0.85 10.90 16.32
C SER A 248 -0.11 10.76 17.51
N LEU A 249 0.05 9.74 18.35
CA LEU A 249 -0.76 9.55 19.56
C LEU A 249 -0.48 10.62 20.60
N ALA A 250 0.78 11.00 20.80
CA ALA A 250 1.16 12.06 21.73
C ALA A 250 0.57 13.42 21.33
N VAL A 251 0.63 13.76 20.03
CA VAL A 251 0.00 15.00 19.51
C VAL A 251 -1.50 14.98 19.73
N LEU A 252 -2.18 13.87 19.43
CA LEU A 252 -3.62 13.72 19.64
C LEU A 252 -3.98 13.87 21.13
N ALA A 253 -3.23 13.25 22.03
CA ALA A 253 -3.43 13.35 23.47
C ALA A 253 -3.21 14.78 23.98
N GLY A 254 -2.18 15.48 23.47
CA GLY A 254 -1.94 16.88 23.79
C GLY A 254 -3.10 17.79 23.38
N ILE A 255 -3.62 17.62 22.15
CA ILE A 255 -4.80 18.37 21.69
C ILE A 255 -6.01 18.06 22.57
N ALA A 256 -6.26 16.79 22.89
CA ALA A 256 -7.37 16.40 23.77
C ALA A 256 -7.23 17.01 25.17
N ALA A 257 -6.03 17.02 25.75
CA ALA A 257 -5.76 17.65 27.03
C ALA A 257 -6.03 19.16 27.01
N LEU A 258 -5.63 19.87 25.94
CA LEU A 258 -5.94 21.29 25.78
C LEU A 258 -7.44 21.55 25.70
N VAL A 259 -8.17 20.73 24.94
CA VAL A 259 -9.64 20.84 24.81
C VAL A 259 -10.33 20.55 26.14
N VAL A 260 -9.91 19.51 26.86
CA VAL A 260 -10.46 19.16 28.17
C VAL A 260 -10.17 20.27 29.18
N ASN A 261 -8.95 20.82 29.19
CA ASN A 261 -8.60 21.92 30.07
C ASN A 261 -9.46 23.15 29.79
N ALA A 262 -9.58 23.55 28.52
CA ALA A 262 -10.44 24.65 28.11
C ALA A 262 -11.92 24.42 28.49
N TRP A 263 -12.41 23.18 28.40
CA TRP A 263 -13.77 22.83 28.82
C TRP A 263 -13.95 22.87 30.35
N LEU A 264 -12.98 22.38 31.12
CA LEU A 264 -13.00 22.43 32.59
C LEU A 264 -12.97 23.88 33.11
N GLU A 265 -12.18 24.73 32.48
CA GLU A 265 -12.08 26.16 32.82
C GLU A 265 -13.26 26.99 32.31
N SER A 266 -14.11 26.42 31.45
CA SER A 266 -15.22 27.14 30.83
C SER A 266 -16.16 27.76 31.88
N PRO A 267 -16.56 29.03 31.71
CA PRO A 267 -17.46 29.71 32.66
C PRO A 267 -18.75 28.93 32.90
N SER A 268 -19.34 28.36 31.84
CA SER A 268 -20.56 27.56 31.94
C SER A 268 -20.41 26.32 32.83
N ARG A 269 -19.24 25.64 32.78
CA ARG A 269 -18.99 24.46 33.63
C ARG A 269 -18.82 24.86 35.09
N ARG A 270 -18.05 25.93 35.36
CA ARG A 270 -17.83 26.44 36.72
C ARG A 270 -19.11 27.02 37.32
N ALA A 271 -19.90 27.77 36.56
CA ALA A 271 -21.21 28.26 36.98
C ALA A 271 -22.18 27.11 37.33
N GLY A 272 -22.23 26.07 36.50
CA GLY A 272 -23.03 24.88 36.77
C GLY A 272 -22.64 24.18 38.09
N LEU A 273 -21.34 24.06 38.37
CA LEU A 273 -20.84 23.49 39.63
C LEU A 273 -21.16 24.38 40.84
N ALA A 274 -21.01 25.70 40.71
CA ALA A 274 -21.35 26.66 41.77
C ALA A 274 -22.86 26.67 42.10
N LEU A 275 -23.72 26.54 41.09
CA LEU A 275 -25.16 26.38 41.30
C LEU A 275 -25.51 25.04 41.94
N GLN A 276 -24.77 23.97 41.62
CA GLN A 276 -24.97 22.66 42.20
C GLN A 276 -24.58 22.63 43.70
N SER A 277 -23.48 23.27 44.08
CA SER A 277 -23.09 23.38 45.50
C SER A 277 -24.10 24.20 46.30
N ALA A 278 -24.62 25.30 45.73
CA ALA A 278 -25.68 26.10 46.36
C ALA A 278 -26.96 25.28 46.60
N ARG A 279 -27.41 24.50 45.59
CA ARG A 279 -28.56 23.57 45.73
C ARG A 279 -28.34 22.50 46.79
N ALA A 280 -27.12 21.98 46.92
CA ALA A 280 -26.81 20.97 47.92
C ALA A 280 -26.89 21.53 49.35
N ALA A 281 -26.46 22.77 49.58
CA ALA A 281 -26.59 23.45 50.88
C ALA A 281 -28.05 23.73 51.25
N GLU A 282 -28.87 24.11 50.26
CA GLU A 282 -30.31 24.31 50.43
C GLU A 282 -31.02 23.02 50.85
N GLN A 283 -30.74 21.90 50.17
CA GLN A 283 -31.28 20.58 50.51
C GLN A 283 -30.85 20.08 51.89
N ALA A 284 -29.68 20.51 52.38
CA ALA A 284 -29.19 20.19 53.71
C ALA A 284 -29.80 21.08 54.82
N GLY A 285 -30.73 21.99 54.48
CA GLY A 285 -31.39 22.89 55.42
C GLY A 285 -30.54 24.08 55.87
N ARG A 286 -29.41 24.35 55.22
CA ARG A 286 -28.48 25.44 55.57
C ARG A 286 -28.76 26.67 54.71
N SER A 287 -29.88 27.32 54.98
CA SER A 287 -30.43 28.40 54.15
C SER A 287 -29.48 29.60 53.98
N GLU A 288 -28.74 29.99 55.03
CA GLU A 288 -27.77 31.09 54.95
C GLU A 288 -26.56 30.74 54.06
N GLU A 289 -26.03 29.52 54.16
CA GLU A 289 -24.93 29.03 53.32
C GLU A 289 -25.36 28.94 51.84
N ALA A 290 -26.59 28.51 51.58
CA ALA A 290 -27.15 28.42 50.23
C ALA A 290 -27.31 29.81 49.59
N LEU A 291 -27.86 30.78 50.33
CA LEU A 291 -28.02 32.16 49.88
C LEU A 291 -26.66 32.82 49.56
N ALA A 292 -25.67 32.63 50.44
CA ALA A 292 -24.31 33.10 50.19
C ALA A 292 -23.72 32.49 48.91
N ALA A 293 -23.82 31.16 48.74
CA ALA A 293 -23.33 30.47 47.56
C ALA A 293 -24.02 30.90 46.24
N TYR A 294 -25.33 31.16 46.26
CA TYR A 294 -26.05 31.69 45.10
C TYR A 294 -25.61 33.12 44.75
N SER A 295 -25.50 34.00 45.76
CA SER A 295 -25.06 35.38 45.55
C SER A 295 -23.66 35.43 44.94
N GLN A 296 -22.76 34.56 45.40
CA GLN A 296 -21.40 34.45 44.89
C GLN A 296 -21.36 33.88 43.47
N ALA A 297 -22.14 32.84 43.16
CA ALA A 297 -22.25 32.33 41.79
C ALA A 297 -22.80 33.39 40.80
N VAL A 298 -23.73 34.24 41.24
CA VAL A 298 -24.25 35.36 40.43
C VAL A 298 -23.22 36.48 40.33
N ALA A 299 -22.43 36.77 41.37
CA ALA A 299 -21.36 37.77 41.28
C ALA A 299 -20.23 37.31 40.35
N ASP A 300 -19.84 36.04 40.43
CA ASP A 300 -18.72 35.47 39.67
C ASP A 300 -19.07 35.21 38.19
N PHE A 301 -20.34 34.95 37.87
CA PHE A 301 -20.77 34.51 36.54
C PHE A 301 -22.00 35.24 35.96
N GLY A 302 -22.61 36.16 36.71
CA GLY A 302 -23.89 36.83 36.36
C GLY A 302 -23.75 38.13 35.57
N PHE A 303 -22.53 38.57 35.27
CA PHE A 303 -22.27 39.68 34.34
C PHE A 303 -21.18 39.31 33.33
N SER A 304 -21.56 38.49 32.34
CA SER A 304 -20.80 38.28 31.10
C SER A 304 -21.75 37.87 29.98
#